data_AF-A0A928ETF9-F1
#
_entry.id   AF-A0A928ETF9-F1
#
_cell.length_a   1.000
_cell.length_b   1.000
_cell.length_c   1.000
_cell.angle_alpha   90.00
_cell.angle_beta   90.00
_cell.angle_gamma   90.00
#
_symmetry.space_group_name_H-M   'P 1'
#
loop_
_entity.id
_entity.type
_entity.pdbx_description
1 polymer ?
#
loop_
_entity_poly.entity_id
_entity_poly.type
_entity_poly.pdbx_seq_one_letter_code
_entity_poly.pdbx_strand_id
1 'polypeptide(L)'
;MPLILDILFVLIAVIFIAVGAKRGFIKSLIQSAKFLLAILITYFVGPIAGQFIKDRFVFQPVYDWLNKTGMGAADKLPDFLRPAPGTVEEGVLPLAQSISGIISNLIGYVLVFILAFIVLAIVGWLLTKITDKIAILGTANHVLGGIFGTVMGAIVLVVIASIIKFLDVKDVIYSQTVIVEFLGNLFS
;
A
#
# COMPACT_ATOMS: atom_id res chain seq x y z
N MET A 1 9.60 -25.55 16.65
CA MET A 1 9.65 -25.84 15.20
C MET A 1 10.23 -24.63 14.42
N PRO A 2 11.47 -24.18 14.71
CA PRO A 2 12.08 -23.00 14.07
C PRO A 2 12.47 -23.19 12.58
N LEU A 3 12.72 -24.43 12.17
CA LEU A 3 13.15 -24.76 10.81
C LEU A 3 12.13 -24.38 9.73
N ILE A 4 10.83 -24.41 10.03
CA ILE A 4 9.78 -24.13 9.03
C ILE A 4 9.86 -22.68 8.54
N LEU A 5 10.19 -21.75 9.44
CA LEU A 5 10.21 -20.32 9.14
C LEU A 5 11.51 -19.91 8.43
N ASP A 6 12.64 -20.50 8.82
CA ASP A 6 13.91 -20.34 8.08
C ASP A 6 13.83 -20.94 6.68
N ILE A 7 13.23 -22.14 6.53
CA ILE A 7 12.98 -22.75 5.22
C ILE A 7 12.08 -21.86 4.36
N LEU A 8 11.04 -21.25 4.94
CA LEU A 8 10.17 -20.33 4.23
C LEU A 8 10.93 -19.08 3.74
N PHE A 9 11.79 -18.48 4.59
CA PHE A 9 12.62 -17.33 4.23
C PHE A 9 13.64 -17.67 3.14
N VAL A 10 14.30 -18.83 3.24
CA VAL A 10 15.22 -19.33 2.21
C VAL A 10 14.47 -19.57 0.89
N LEU A 11 13.27 -20.14 0.95
CA LEU A 11 12.46 -20.39 -0.23
C LEU A 11 12.02 -19.08 -0.90
N ILE A 12 11.64 -18.06 -0.12
CA ILE A 12 11.36 -16.70 -0.64
C ILE A 12 12.61 -16.11 -1.30
N ALA A 13 13.78 -16.18 -0.64
CA ALA A 13 15.04 -15.69 -1.21
C ALA A 13 15.37 -16.36 -2.55
N VAL A 14 15.27 -17.69 -2.61
CA VAL A 14 15.52 -18.48 -3.82
C VAL A 14 14.54 -18.12 -4.94
N ILE A 15 13.26 -17.91 -4.63
CA ILE A 15 12.26 -17.45 -5.61
C ILE A 15 12.65 -16.09 -6.18
N PHE A 16 13.02 -15.12 -5.34
CA PHE A 16 13.41 -13.78 -5.81
C PHE A 16 14.66 -13.81 -6.68
N ILE A 17 15.67 -14.59 -6.30
CA ILE A 17 16.91 -14.79 -7.07
C ILE A 17 16.57 -15.44 -8.42
N ALA A 18 15.77 -16.52 -8.42
CA ALA A 18 15.39 -17.24 -9.62
C ALA A 18 14.51 -16.41 -10.56
N VAL A 19 13.59 -15.61 -10.01
CA VAL A 19 12.75 -14.69 -10.79
C VAL A 19 13.59 -13.57 -11.40
N GLY A 20 14.53 -12.98 -10.65
CA GLY A 20 15.46 -11.96 -11.15
C GLY A 20 16.36 -12.48 -12.27
N ALA A 21 16.93 -13.67 -12.09
CA ALA A 21 17.76 -14.33 -13.09
C ALA A 21 16.97 -14.70 -14.37
N LYS A 22 15.75 -15.23 -14.24
CA LYS A 22 14.91 -15.63 -15.39
C LYS A 22 14.30 -14.44 -16.15
N ARG A 23 13.92 -13.35 -15.46
CA ARG A 23 13.27 -12.18 -16.10
C ARG A 23 14.26 -11.19 -16.71
N GLY A 24 15.50 -11.16 -16.23
CA GLY A 24 16.52 -10.19 -16.65
C GLY A 24 16.39 -8.84 -15.95
N PHE A 25 17.51 -8.11 -15.84
CA PHE A 25 17.63 -6.82 -15.14
C PHE A 25 16.69 -5.77 -15.69
N ILE A 26 16.68 -5.59 -17.01
CA ILE A 26 15.91 -4.51 -17.65
C ILE A 26 14.40 -4.70 -17.42
N LYS A 27 13.88 -5.94 -17.47
CA LYS A 27 12.45 -6.19 -17.19
C LYS A 27 12.12 -5.93 -15.72
N SER A 28 13.02 -6.30 -14.81
CA SER A 28 12.87 -6.04 -13.37
C SER A 28 12.95 -4.54 -13.04
N LEU A 29 13.84 -3.81 -13.72
CA LEU A 29 14.00 -2.36 -13.59
C LEU A 29 12.80 -1.61 -14.14
N ILE A 30 12.29 -2.00 -15.31
CA ILE A 30 11.05 -1.47 -15.88
C ILE A 30 9.89 -1.71 -14.91
N GLN A 31 9.77 -2.91 -14.33
CA GLN A 31 8.68 -3.23 -13.40
C GLN A 31 8.78 -2.45 -12.09
N SER A 32 10.00 -2.26 -11.57
CA SER A 32 10.26 -1.46 -10.36
C SER A 32 10.01 0.04 -10.61
N ALA A 33 10.44 0.55 -11.76
CA ALA A 33 10.21 1.94 -12.17
C ALA A 33 8.71 2.26 -12.29
N LYS A 34 7.88 1.33 -12.78
CA LYS A 34 6.41 1.51 -12.79
C LYS A 34 5.84 1.71 -11.40
N PHE A 35 6.30 0.95 -10.42
CA PHE A 35 5.79 1.05 -9.06
C PHE A 35 6.13 2.41 -8.45
N LEU A 36 7.38 2.86 -8.63
CA LEU A 36 7.82 4.19 -8.19
C LEU A 36 7.08 5.32 -8.91
N LEU A 37 6.92 5.21 -10.23
CA LEU A 37 6.17 6.18 -11.03
C LEU A 37 4.69 6.20 -10.66
N ALA A 38 4.09 5.04 -10.35
CA ALA A 38 2.70 4.97 -9.88
C ALA A 38 2.54 5.70 -8.55
N ILE A 39 3.45 5.49 -7.59
CA ILE A 39 3.46 6.21 -6.32
C ILE A 39 3.62 7.71 -6.55
N LEU A 40 4.55 8.12 -7.42
CA LEU A 40 4.78 9.52 -7.71
C LEU A 40 3.54 10.19 -8.33
N ILE A 41 2.93 9.57 -9.34
CA ILE A 41 1.69 10.05 -9.96
C ILE A 41 0.58 10.12 -8.90
N THR A 42 0.47 9.11 -8.05
CA THR A 42 -0.54 9.04 -6.99
C THR A 42 -0.35 10.13 -5.95
N TYR A 43 0.89 10.47 -5.60
CA TYR A 43 1.17 11.56 -4.67
C TYR A 43 0.63 12.90 -5.19
N PHE A 44 0.79 13.19 -6.48
CA PHE A 44 0.32 14.44 -7.08
C PHE A 44 -1.18 14.43 -7.42
N VAL A 45 -1.69 13.33 -7.97
CA VAL A 45 -3.05 13.24 -8.51
C VAL A 45 -4.06 12.71 -7.49
N GLY A 46 -3.61 11.96 -6.49
CA GLY A 46 -4.43 11.39 -5.41
C GLY A 46 -5.28 12.41 -4.64
N PRO A 47 -4.73 13.57 -4.22
CA PRO A 47 -5.50 14.61 -3.56
C PRO A 47 -6.63 15.17 -4.44
N ILE A 48 -6.35 15.36 -5.74
CA ILE A 48 -7.32 15.87 -6.71
C ILE A 48 -8.48 14.87 -6.83
N ALA A 49 -8.17 13.59 -7.05
CA ALA A 49 -9.17 12.54 -7.11
C ALA A 49 -9.97 12.40 -5.81
N GLY A 50 -9.31 12.53 -4.65
CA GLY A 50 -9.93 12.48 -3.34
C GLY A 50 -10.99 13.57 -3.14
N GLN A 51 -10.70 14.80 -3.56
CA GLN A 51 -11.69 15.90 -3.52
C GLN A 51 -12.88 15.64 -4.45
N PHE A 52 -12.64 15.19 -5.68
CA PHE A 52 -13.71 14.83 -6.61
C PHE A 52 -14.65 13.75 -6.04
N ILE A 53 -14.08 12.73 -5.38
CA ILE A 53 -14.84 11.65 -4.77
C ILE A 53 -15.63 12.14 -3.55
N LYS A 54 -15.03 13.03 -2.75
CA LYS A 54 -15.68 13.65 -1.59
C LYS A 54 -16.97 14.34 -1.99
N ASP A 55 -16.89 15.26 -2.95
CA ASP A 55 -18.02 16.14 -3.28
C ASP A 55 -19.15 15.40 -4.00
N ARG A 56 -18.82 14.36 -4.77
CA ARG A 56 -19.80 13.63 -5.60
C ARG A 56 -20.42 12.42 -4.92
N PHE A 57 -19.67 11.70 -4.08
CA PHE A 57 -20.07 10.35 -3.66
C PHE A 57 -20.04 10.12 -2.16
N VAL A 58 -19.14 10.77 -1.41
CA VAL A 58 -18.92 10.42 0.01
C VAL A 58 -19.51 11.42 0.98
N PHE A 59 -19.51 12.72 0.65
CA PHE A 59 -19.94 13.75 1.60
C PHE A 59 -21.41 13.58 2.01
N GLN A 60 -22.32 13.38 1.04
CA GLN A 60 -23.76 13.26 1.30
C GLN A 60 -24.11 12.04 2.18
N PRO A 61 -23.68 10.80 1.86
CA PRO A 61 -23.96 9.65 2.73
C PRO A 61 -23.40 9.78 4.15
N VAL A 62 -22.21 10.36 4.29
CA VAL A 62 -21.58 10.58 5.60
C VAL A 62 -22.34 11.63 6.39
N TYR A 63 -22.71 12.75 5.75
CA TYR A 63 -23.51 13.81 6.38
C TYR A 63 -24.85 13.27 6.87
N ASP A 64 -25.57 12.52 6.04
CA ASP A 64 -26.88 11.97 6.39
C ASP A 64 -26.79 10.95 7.54
N TRP A 65 -25.77 10.09 7.54
CA TRP A 65 -25.55 9.12 8.61
C TRP A 65 -25.25 9.81 9.94
N LEU A 66 -24.40 10.84 9.92
CA LEU A 66 -24.07 11.62 11.11
C LEU A 66 -25.28 12.41 11.61
N ASN A 67 -26.02 13.06 10.71
CA ASN A 67 -27.19 13.85 11.09
C ASN A 67 -28.27 12.97 11.72
N LYS A 68 -28.58 11.82 11.12
CA LYS A 68 -29.52 10.85 11.70
C LYS A 68 -29.08 10.34 13.07
N THR A 69 -27.78 10.10 13.24
CA THR A 69 -27.23 9.66 14.53
C THR A 69 -27.32 10.75 15.59
N GLY A 70 -27.00 12.00 15.23
CA GLY A 70 -27.11 13.16 16.12
C GLY A 70 -28.54 13.45 16.54
N MET A 71 -29.48 13.48 15.58
CA MET A 71 -30.90 13.67 15.86
C MET A 71 -31.46 12.54 16.73
N GLY A 72 -31.14 11.28 16.43
CA GLY A 72 -31.59 10.14 17.22
C GLY A 72 -31.03 10.11 18.65
N ALA A 73 -29.87 10.75 18.89
CA ALA A 73 -29.36 10.98 20.23
C ALA A 73 -30.09 12.14 20.92
N ALA A 74 -30.33 13.25 20.22
CA ALA A 74 -31.05 14.41 20.74
C ALA A 74 -32.50 14.09 21.13
N ASP A 75 -33.18 13.22 20.39
CA ASP A 75 -34.56 12.81 20.67
C ASP A 75 -34.71 11.95 21.93
N LYS A 76 -33.61 11.39 22.45
CA LYS A 76 -33.60 10.65 23.72
C LYS A 76 -33.40 11.56 24.94
N LEU A 77 -33.13 12.84 24.73
CA LEU A 77 -32.98 13.81 25.81
C LEU A 77 -34.36 14.28 26.31
N PRO A 78 -34.52 14.51 27.62
CA PRO A 78 -35.72 15.13 28.14
C PRO A 78 -35.89 16.55 27.57
N ASP A 79 -37.13 17.02 27.43
CA ASP A 79 -37.46 18.22 26.65
C ASP A 79 -36.69 19.49 27.05
N PHE A 80 -36.34 19.63 28.34
CA PHE A 80 -35.57 20.77 28.85
C PHE A 80 -34.06 20.70 28.53
N LEU A 81 -33.54 19.56 28.07
CA LEU A 81 -32.16 19.39 27.59
C LEU A 81 -32.09 19.22 26.06
N ARG A 82 -33.22 19.28 25.35
CA ARG A 82 -33.22 19.12 23.89
C ARG A 82 -32.52 20.32 23.25
N PRO A 83 -31.54 20.08 22.36
CA PRO A 83 -30.89 21.15 21.63
C PRO A 83 -31.92 21.88 20.76
N ALA A 84 -31.71 23.18 20.55
CA ALA A 84 -32.57 23.95 19.68
C ALA A 84 -32.57 23.36 18.24
N PRO A 85 -33.67 23.51 17.48
CA PRO A 85 -33.72 23.08 16.09
C PRO A 85 -32.55 23.67 15.29
N GLY A 86 -31.86 22.84 14.50
CA GLY A 86 -30.70 23.23 13.68
C GLY A 86 -29.34 23.17 14.38
N THR A 87 -29.27 23.16 15.72
CA THR A 87 -27.97 23.12 16.44
C THR A 87 -27.20 21.83 16.20
N VAL A 88 -27.92 20.71 16.07
CA VAL A 88 -27.32 19.40 15.75
C VAL A 88 -26.75 19.40 14.33
N GLU A 89 -27.44 20.02 13.37
CA GLU A 89 -27.00 20.08 11.97
C GLU A 89 -25.71 20.91 11.82
N GLU A 90 -25.66 22.07 12.48
CA GLU A 90 -24.47 22.93 12.50
C GLU A 90 -23.26 22.23 13.14
N GLY A 91 -23.47 21.44 14.19
CA GLY A 91 -22.43 20.65 14.84
C GLY A 91 -21.94 19.47 13.98
N VAL A 92 -22.80 18.91 13.12
CA VAL A 92 -22.48 17.75 12.27
C VAL A 92 -21.63 18.14 11.05
N LEU A 93 -21.81 19.35 10.51
CA LEU A 93 -21.08 19.82 9.32
C LEU A 93 -19.55 19.65 9.39
N PRO A 94 -18.83 20.15 10.41
CA PRO A 94 -17.37 20.01 10.47
C PRO A 94 -16.95 18.54 10.59
N LEU A 95 -17.71 17.72 11.33
CA LEU A 95 -17.43 16.29 11.46
C LEU A 95 -17.60 15.56 10.11
N ALA A 96 -18.68 15.87 9.39
CA ALA A 96 -18.92 15.34 8.06
C ALA A 96 -17.79 15.74 7.10
N GLN A 97 -17.32 16.99 7.15
CA GLN A 97 -16.22 17.47 6.30
C GLN A 97 -14.89 16.75 6.60
N SER A 98 -14.56 16.51 7.86
CA SER A 98 -13.34 15.80 8.28
C SER A 98 -13.39 14.32 7.92
N ILE A 99 -14.48 13.63 8.29
CA ILE A 99 -14.62 12.19 8.06
C ILE A 99 -14.68 11.89 6.56
N SER A 100 -15.49 12.64 5.80
CA SER A 100 -15.52 12.51 4.34
C SER A 100 -14.16 12.82 3.72
N GLY A 101 -13.44 13.84 4.19
CA GLY A 101 -12.09 14.16 3.72
C GLY A 101 -11.12 12.99 3.85
N ILE A 102 -11.10 12.34 5.00
CA ILE A 102 -10.21 11.18 5.25
C ILE A 102 -10.60 10.01 4.34
N ILE A 103 -11.88 9.64 4.34
CA ILE A 103 -12.39 8.50 3.57
C ILE A 103 -12.15 8.72 2.07
N SER A 104 -12.52 9.88 1.55
CA SER A 104 -12.39 10.19 0.13
C SER A 104 -10.94 10.32 -0.32
N ASN A 105 -10.06 10.92 0.50
CA ASN A 105 -8.64 10.95 0.17
C ASN A 105 -8.07 9.54 0.08
N LEU A 106 -8.38 8.66 1.03
CA LEU A 106 -7.91 7.28 1.00
C LEU A 106 -8.38 6.55 -0.26
N ILE A 107 -9.68 6.64 -0.57
CA ILE A 107 -10.24 6.03 -1.79
C ILE A 107 -9.61 6.66 -3.03
N GLY A 108 -9.40 7.97 -3.06
CA GLY A 108 -8.76 8.69 -4.15
C GLY A 108 -7.33 8.22 -4.41
N TYR A 109 -6.51 8.11 -3.37
CA TYR A 109 -5.16 7.57 -3.48
C TYR A 109 -5.14 6.13 -4.00
N VAL A 110 -6.01 5.27 -3.47
CA VAL A 110 -6.10 3.86 -3.91
C VAL A 110 -6.55 3.76 -5.36
N LEU A 111 -7.58 4.51 -5.78
CA LEU A 111 -8.07 4.49 -7.15
C LEU A 111 -7.05 5.03 -8.14
N VAL A 112 -6.41 6.16 -7.83
CA VAL A 112 -5.36 6.74 -8.68
C VAL A 112 -4.17 5.80 -8.79
N PHE A 113 -3.77 5.16 -7.68
CA PHE A 113 -2.71 4.18 -7.69
C PHE A 113 -3.03 3.01 -8.62
N ILE A 114 -4.23 2.42 -8.52
CA ILE A 114 -4.66 1.31 -9.36
C ILE A 114 -4.68 1.74 -10.83
N LEU A 115 -5.27 2.89 -11.16
CA LEU A 115 -5.34 3.39 -12.53
C LEU A 115 -3.95 3.69 -13.11
N ALA A 116 -3.10 4.40 -12.37
CA ALA A 116 -1.73 4.69 -12.77
C ALA A 116 -0.93 3.40 -12.96
N PHE A 117 -1.09 2.43 -12.05
CA PHE A 117 -0.44 1.13 -12.14
C PHE A 117 -0.89 0.36 -13.38
N ILE A 118 -2.18 0.35 -13.72
CA ILE A 118 -2.70 -0.29 -14.93
C ILE A 118 -2.12 0.37 -16.19
N VAL A 119 -2.13 1.70 -16.27
CA VAL A 119 -1.57 2.45 -17.41
C VAL A 119 -0.08 2.14 -17.57
N LEU A 120 0.69 2.23 -16.49
CA LEU A 120 2.12 1.91 -16.50
C LEU A 120 2.39 0.43 -16.77
N ALA A 121 1.49 -0.47 -16.35
CA ALA A 121 1.57 -1.89 -16.65
C ALA A 121 1.50 -2.10 -18.17
N ILE A 122 0.51 -1.51 -18.84
CA ILE A 122 0.35 -1.54 -20.30
C ILE A 122 1.57 -0.93 -20.98
N VAL A 123 2.02 0.25 -20.55
CA VAL A 123 3.19 0.94 -21.12
C VAL A 123 4.41 0.05 -21.05
N GLY A 124 4.76 -0.48 -19.87
CA GLY A 124 5.96 -1.31 -19.83
C GLY A 124 5.78 -2.70 -20.39
N TRP A 125 4.56 -3.22 -20.54
CA TRP A 125 4.32 -4.41 -21.37
C TRP A 125 4.72 -4.11 -22.83
N LEU A 126 4.33 -2.94 -23.34
CA LEU A 126 4.74 -2.47 -24.67
C LEU A 126 6.26 -2.24 -24.76
N LEU A 127 6.87 -1.62 -23.75
CA LEU A 127 8.33 -1.44 -23.70
C LEU A 127 9.07 -2.77 -23.74
N THR A 128 8.65 -3.76 -22.94
CA THR A 128 9.31 -5.08 -22.94
C THR A 128 9.22 -5.77 -24.30
N LYS A 129 8.12 -5.57 -25.05
CA LYS A 129 7.96 -6.13 -26.39
C LYS A 129 8.90 -5.51 -27.43
N ILE A 130 9.27 -4.24 -27.25
CA ILE A 130 10.27 -3.54 -28.08
C ILE A 130 11.68 -3.97 -27.65
N THR A 131 11.96 -4.01 -26.34
CA THR A 131 13.26 -4.41 -25.81
C THR A 131 13.62 -5.85 -26.17
N ASP A 132 12.65 -6.76 -26.23
CA ASP A 132 12.87 -8.16 -26.63
C ASP A 132 13.33 -8.30 -28.10
N LYS A 133 13.13 -7.28 -28.94
CA LYS A 133 13.65 -7.26 -30.32
C LYS A 133 15.09 -6.76 -30.43
N ILE A 134 15.57 -6.03 -29.43
CA ILE A 134 16.91 -5.44 -29.43
C ILE A 134 17.75 -6.29 -28.48
N ALA A 135 18.44 -7.30 -29.01
CA ALA A 135 19.24 -8.23 -28.23
C ALA A 135 20.48 -7.54 -27.61
N ILE A 136 20.34 -6.81 -26.51
CA ILE A 136 21.43 -6.07 -25.85
C ILE A 136 22.20 -6.99 -24.86
N LEU A 137 22.69 -8.14 -25.34
CA LEU A 137 23.47 -9.17 -24.61
C LEU A 137 22.72 -9.95 -23.51
N GLY A 138 22.16 -11.10 -23.89
CA GLY A 138 21.34 -11.98 -23.05
C GLY A 138 21.97 -12.33 -21.69
N THR A 139 23.25 -12.71 -21.63
CA THR A 139 23.85 -13.19 -20.37
C THR A 139 24.07 -12.09 -19.33
N ALA A 140 24.54 -10.90 -19.75
CA ALA A 140 24.77 -9.78 -18.84
C ALA A 140 23.46 -9.28 -18.21
N ASN A 141 22.37 -9.24 -19.00
CA ASN A 141 21.05 -8.87 -18.51
C ASN A 141 20.48 -9.89 -17.50
N HIS A 142 20.75 -11.18 -17.68
CA HIS A 142 20.34 -12.21 -16.70
C HIS A 142 21.17 -12.20 -15.42
N VAL A 143 22.48 -11.94 -15.50
CA VAL A 143 23.36 -11.82 -14.32
C VAL A 143 23.01 -10.58 -13.51
N LEU A 144 22.85 -9.41 -14.14
CA LEU A 144 22.41 -8.20 -13.46
C LEU A 144 20.99 -8.37 -12.87
N GLY A 145 20.13 -9.13 -13.55
CA GLY A 145 18.80 -9.47 -13.05
C GLY A 145 18.84 -10.33 -11.80
N GLY A 146 19.77 -11.30 -11.75
CA GLY A 146 20.04 -12.11 -10.57
C GLY A 146 20.54 -11.27 -9.39
N ILE A 147 21.53 -10.39 -9.62
CA ILE A 147 22.07 -9.48 -8.59
C ILE A 147 20.97 -8.55 -8.05
N PHE A 148 20.18 -7.94 -8.93
CA PHE A 148 19.06 -7.09 -8.53
C PHE A 148 17.98 -7.86 -7.77
N GLY A 149 17.69 -9.09 -8.20
CA GLY A 149 16.79 -10.00 -7.49
C GLY A 149 17.27 -10.34 -6.07
N THR A 150 18.57 -10.55 -5.88
CA THR A 150 19.17 -10.76 -4.55
C THR A 150 19.00 -9.54 -3.65
N VAL A 151 19.31 -8.34 -4.17
CA VAL A 151 19.18 -7.10 -3.40
C VAL A 151 17.73 -6.84 -3.00
N MET A 152 16.78 -6.99 -3.93
CA MET A 152 15.37 -6.80 -3.60
C MET A 152 14.81 -7.90 -2.70
N GLY A 153 15.23 -9.15 -2.88
CA GLY A 153 14.89 -10.24 -1.98
C GLY A 153 15.35 -9.94 -0.56
N ALA A 154 16.60 -9.48 -0.38
CA ALA A 154 17.13 -9.09 0.92
C ALA A 154 16.33 -7.94 1.57
N ILE A 155 15.99 -6.90 0.80
CA ILE A 155 15.14 -5.79 1.28
C ILE A 155 13.77 -6.30 1.73
N VAL A 156 13.12 -7.16 0.94
CA VAL A 156 11.81 -7.74 1.29
C VAL A 156 11.90 -8.57 2.57
N LEU A 157 12.94 -9.40 2.73
CA LEU A 157 13.13 -10.21 3.94
C LEU A 157 13.35 -9.33 5.18
N VAL A 158 14.12 -8.24 5.05
CA VAL A 158 14.28 -7.24 6.12
C VAL A 158 12.95 -6.60 6.49
N VAL A 159 12.17 -6.15 5.51
CA VAL A 159 10.86 -5.53 5.77
C VAL A 159 9.91 -6.51 6.47
N ILE A 160 9.88 -7.77 6.03
CA ILE A 160 9.06 -8.81 6.68
C ILE A 160 9.53 -9.04 8.12
N ALA A 161 10.83 -9.17 8.37
CA ALA A 161 11.37 -9.34 9.72
C ALA A 161 11.05 -8.14 10.63
N SER A 162 11.12 -6.92 10.11
CA SER A 162 10.73 -5.68 10.80
C SER A 162 9.25 -5.63 11.13
N ILE A 163 8.37 -6.06 10.21
CA ILE A 163 6.92 -6.17 10.46
C ILE A 163 6.65 -7.20 11.56
N ILE A 164 7.30 -8.37 11.52
CA ILE A 164 7.14 -9.41 12.55
C ILE A 164 7.57 -8.90 13.93
N LYS A 165 8.67 -8.14 14.00
CA LYS A 165 9.14 -7.48 15.24
C LYS A 165 8.14 -6.41 15.73
N PHE A 166 7.62 -5.60 14.81
CA PHE A 166 6.67 -4.53 15.12
C PHE A 166 5.31 -5.05 15.61
N LEU A 167 4.86 -6.21 15.11
CA LEU A 167 3.59 -6.83 15.51
C LEU A 167 3.60 -7.42 16.93
N ASP A 168 4.67 -7.23 17.72
CA ASP A 168 4.87 -7.71 19.10
C ASP A 168 4.33 -9.14 19.31
N VAL A 169 4.58 -10.03 18.34
CA VAL A 169 4.29 -11.47 18.47
C VAL A 169 5.33 -12.05 19.43
N LYS A 170 5.20 -11.67 20.70
CA LYS A 170 6.04 -12.14 21.78
C LYS A 170 5.71 -13.59 22.10
N ASP A 171 6.80 -14.31 22.36
CA ASP A 171 6.90 -15.50 23.22
C ASP A 171 6.99 -16.90 22.61
N VAL A 172 6.92 -17.11 21.28
CA VAL A 172 7.21 -18.47 20.75
C VAL A 172 8.07 -18.50 19.48
N ILE A 173 7.99 -17.49 18.61
CA ILE A 173 8.50 -17.61 17.24
C ILE A 173 9.81 -16.83 17.03
N TYR A 174 9.96 -15.64 17.61
CA TYR A 174 11.06 -14.72 17.32
C TYR A 174 12.41 -15.18 17.89
N SER A 175 12.42 -15.81 19.07
CA SER A 175 13.64 -16.20 19.78
C SER A 175 14.28 -17.50 19.28
N GLN A 176 13.67 -18.18 18.31
CA GLN A 176 14.17 -19.46 17.81
C GLN A 176 14.74 -19.41 16.39
N THR A 177 14.70 -18.27 15.71
CA THR A 177 15.15 -18.11 14.31
C THR A 177 16.28 -17.09 14.19
N VAL A 178 17.47 -17.60 13.85
CA VAL A 178 18.72 -16.82 13.74
C VAL A 178 18.63 -15.73 12.66
N ILE A 179 17.92 -16.00 11.55
CA ILE A 179 17.81 -15.07 10.42
C ILE A 179 16.89 -13.89 10.76
N VAL A 180 15.78 -14.15 11.44
CA VAL A 180 14.81 -13.11 11.79
C VAL A 180 15.37 -12.18 12.86
N GLU A 181 16.05 -12.73 13.86
CA GLU A 181 16.75 -11.95 14.89
C GLU A 181 17.88 -11.10 14.29
N PHE A 182 18.72 -11.68 13.43
CA PHE A 182 19.81 -10.96 12.77
C PHE A 182 19.30 -9.81 11.87
N LEU A 183 18.31 -10.07 11.01
CA LEU A 183 17.78 -9.04 10.10
C LEU A 183 16.94 -7.98 10.81
N GLY A 184 16.17 -8.36 11.84
CA GLY A 184 15.34 -7.43 12.62
C GLY A 184 16.15 -6.52 13.56
N ASN A 185 17.41 -6.87 13.86
CA ASN A 185 18.33 -6.04 14.64
C ASN A 185 19.30 -5.22 13.77
N LEU A 186 19.28 -5.37 12.43
CA LEU A 186 20.15 -4.62 11.52
C LEU A 186 19.79 -3.11 11.43
N PHE A 187 18.59 -2.72 11.87
CA PHE A 187 18.07 -1.34 11.79
C PHE A 187 17.57 -0.80 13.14
N SER A 188 17.98 -1.40 14.26
CA SER A 188 17.73 -0.88 15.62
C SER A 188 18.95 -0.18 16.19
#